data_AF-A0A538DWV2-F1
#
_entry.id   AF-A0A538DWV2-F1
#
_cell.length_a   1.000
_cell.length_b   1.000
_cell.length_c   1.000
_cell.angle_alpha   90.00
_cell.angle_beta   90.00
_cell.angle_gamma   90.00
#
_symmetry.space_group_name_H-M   'P 1'
#
loop_
_entity.id
_entity.type
_entity.pdbx_description
1 polymer ?
#
loop_
_entity_poly.entity_id
_entity_poly.type
_entity_poly.pdbx_seq_one_letter_code
_entity_poly.pdbx_strand_id
1 'polypeptide(L)'
;MEALVYQQNLNPSGSLWLSAILAALPLFTLLFLLGGLRWKAHWASLSALVVSLLVALLVYKMGVGDAVNSGAYGIARGFLLVLWITFNAIWIYNMTVDTGHFAVLRRSFAKISDDQRVQAIVIAFTFGALIEALAGGGSPVAICAVMLIAIG
;
A
#
# COMPACT_ATOMS: atom_id res chain seq x y z
N MET A 1 28.30 26.35 5.26
CA MET A 1 28.10 25.59 3.99
C MET A 1 26.61 25.40 3.83
N GLU A 2 25.95 26.18 2.99
CA GLU A 2 24.58 25.86 2.56
C GLU A 2 24.65 24.50 1.85
N ALA A 3 23.96 23.49 2.39
CA ALA A 3 23.67 22.29 1.62
C ALA A 3 22.79 22.76 0.46
N LEU A 4 23.33 22.77 -0.76
CA LEU A 4 22.58 23.10 -1.96
C LEU A 4 21.39 22.13 -2.02
N VAL A 5 20.20 22.64 -1.74
CA VAL A 5 18.96 21.87 -1.78
C VAL A 5 18.83 21.33 -3.20
N TYR A 6 18.85 20.00 -3.33
CA TYR A 6 18.64 19.35 -4.62
C TYR A 6 17.28 19.78 -5.19
N GLN A 7 17.30 20.34 -6.40
CA GLN A 7 16.10 20.64 -7.16
C GLN A 7 15.92 19.61 -8.27
N GLN A 8 14.73 18.99 -8.28
CA GLN A 8 14.39 17.97 -9.26
C GLN A 8 14.30 18.59 -10.66
N ASN A 9 15.20 18.19 -11.55
CA ASN A 9 15.08 18.47 -12.97
C ASN A 9 14.09 17.48 -13.60
N LEU A 10 13.01 17.97 -14.23
CA LEU A 10 12.00 17.12 -14.88
C LEU A 10 12.47 16.56 -16.24
N ASN A 11 13.52 17.13 -16.83
CA ASN A 11 14.05 16.75 -18.13
C ASN A 11 15.58 16.56 -18.12
N PRO A 12 16.13 15.62 -17.33
CA PRO A 12 17.57 15.35 -17.28
C PRO A 12 18.16 14.86 -18.61
N SER A 13 17.36 14.22 -19.48
CA SER A 13 17.83 13.65 -20.75
C SER A 13 17.65 14.57 -21.96
N GLY A 14 17.15 15.80 -21.77
CA GLY A 14 16.82 16.73 -22.86
C GLY A 14 15.50 16.43 -23.60
N SER A 15 15.02 15.18 -23.56
CA SER A 15 13.68 14.77 -24.01
C SER A 15 12.79 14.36 -22.83
N LEU A 16 11.64 15.02 -22.69
CA LEU A 16 10.66 14.78 -21.62
C LEU A 16 10.18 13.31 -21.60
N TRP A 17 9.94 12.72 -22.77
CA TRP A 17 9.45 11.34 -22.86
C TRP A 17 10.48 10.32 -22.39
N LEU A 18 11.75 10.52 -22.74
CA LEU A 18 12.82 9.65 -22.25
C LEU A 18 12.99 9.78 -20.74
N SER A 19 12.93 11.01 -20.22
CA SER A 19 12.99 11.26 -18.77
C SER A 19 11.82 10.59 -18.04
N ALA A 20 10.60 10.63 -18.60
CA ALA A 20 9.44 9.98 -18.02
C ALA A 20 9.58 8.44 -17.99
N ILE A 21 10.08 7.83 -19.06
CA ILE A 21 10.32 6.38 -19.12
C ILE A 21 11.36 5.96 -18.07
N LEU A 22 12.46 6.70 -17.95
CA LEU A 22 13.50 6.44 -16.97
C LEU A 22 12.96 6.58 -15.53
N ALA A 23 12.15 7.61 -15.26
CA ALA A 23 11.49 7.79 -13.97
C ALA A 23 10.51 6.65 -13.62
N ALA A 24 9.90 6.03 -14.63
CA ALA A 24 8.94 4.94 -14.45
C ALA A 24 9.61 3.56 -14.26
N LEU A 25 10.92 3.41 -14.51
CA LEU A 25 11.63 2.13 -14.40
C LEU A 25 11.44 1.41 -13.04
N PRO A 26 11.49 2.07 -11.88
CA PRO A 26 11.26 1.40 -10.60
C PRO A 26 9.86 0.81 -10.50
N LEU A 27 8.86 1.51 -11.05
CA LEU A 27 7.47 1.07 -11.06
C LEU A 27 7.28 -0.13 -12.00
N PHE A 28 7.84 -0.08 -13.21
CA PHE A 28 7.83 -1.23 -14.12
C PHE A 28 8.55 -2.44 -13.53
N THR A 29 9.69 -2.22 -12.87
CA THR A 29 10.44 -3.27 -12.17
C THR A 29 9.56 -3.93 -11.11
N LEU A 30 8.90 -3.15 -10.26
CA LEU A 30 8.03 -3.66 -9.21
C LEU A 30 6.85 -4.47 -9.78
N LEU A 31 6.13 -3.91 -10.76
CA LEU A 31 4.96 -4.54 -11.37
C LEU A 31 5.32 -5.82 -12.13
N PHE A 32 6.45 -5.82 -12.84
CA PHE A 32 6.93 -6.98 -13.57
C PHE A 32 7.37 -8.10 -12.62
N LEU A 33 8.10 -7.77 -11.55
CA LEU A 33 8.55 -8.76 -10.57
C LEU A 33 7.37 -9.38 -9.81
N LEU A 34 6.36 -8.59 -9.45
CA LEU A 34 5.16 -9.08 -8.75
C LEU A 34 4.18 -9.81 -9.67
N GLY A 35 3.82 -9.21 -10.80
CA GLY A 35 2.80 -9.74 -11.70
C GLY A 35 3.32 -10.81 -12.66
N GLY A 36 4.48 -10.53 -13.27
CA GLY A 36 5.10 -11.42 -14.26
C GLY A 36 5.85 -12.58 -13.62
N LEU A 37 6.83 -12.27 -12.77
CA LEU A 37 7.69 -13.27 -12.14
C LEU A 37 7.14 -13.83 -10.81
N ARG A 38 6.07 -13.23 -10.27
CA ARG A 38 5.42 -13.65 -9.02
C ARG A 38 6.40 -13.79 -7.85
N TRP A 39 7.38 -12.89 -7.78
CA TRP A 39 8.32 -12.84 -6.67
C TRP A 39 7.63 -12.46 -5.36
N LYS A 40 8.25 -12.85 -4.25
CA LYS A 40 7.81 -12.39 -2.94
C LYS A 40 7.93 -10.87 -2.86
N ALA A 41 6.94 -10.21 -2.27
CA ALA A 41 6.82 -8.75 -2.28
C ALA A 41 8.06 -8.03 -1.75
N HIS A 42 8.74 -8.56 -0.73
CA HIS A 42 9.96 -7.97 -0.17
C HIS A 42 11.14 -7.96 -1.16
N TRP A 43 11.29 -9.00 -1.99
CA TRP A 43 12.35 -9.02 -3.01
C TRP A 43 12.03 -8.12 -4.20
N ALA A 44 10.76 -8.05 -4.59
CA ALA A 44 10.30 -7.15 -5.63
C ALA A 44 10.49 -5.68 -5.23
N SER A 45 10.11 -5.31 -4.00
CA SER A 45 10.27 -3.95 -3.47
C SER A 45 11.73 -3.56 -3.28
N LEU A 46 12.58 -4.47 -2.78
CA LEU A 46 14.02 -4.21 -2.66
C LEU A 46 14.67 -3.98 -4.03
N SER A 47 14.33 -4.79 -5.02
CA SER A 47 14.82 -4.62 -6.40
C SER A 47 14.38 -3.27 -6.99
N ALA A 48 13.12 -2.89 -6.81
CA ALA A 48 12.60 -1.59 -7.25
C ALA A 48 13.29 -0.42 -6.54
N LEU A 49 13.61 -0.54 -5.25
CA LEU A 49 14.37 0.46 -4.51
C LEU A 49 15.78 0.63 -5.08
N VAL A 50 16.47 -0.47 -5.39
CA VAL A 50 17.79 -0.43 -6.04
C VAL A 50 17.71 0.26 -7.39
N VAL A 51 16.74 -0.09 -8.23
CA VAL A 51 16.53 0.58 -9.53
C VAL A 51 16.23 2.07 -9.34
N SER A 52 15.41 2.45 -8.35
CA SER A 52 15.13 3.85 -8.04
C SER A 52 16.37 4.62 -7.63
N LEU A 53 17.24 4.02 -6.81
CA LEU A 53 18.51 4.63 -6.42
C LEU A 53 19.44 4.81 -7.62
N LEU A 54 19.56 3.80 -8.49
CA LEU A 54 20.37 3.90 -9.70
C LEU A 54 19.87 5.01 -10.63
N VAL A 55 18.56 5.12 -10.84
CA VAL A 55 17.98 6.20 -11.66
C VAL A 55 18.23 7.58 -11.02
N ALA A 56 18.02 7.72 -9.70
CA ALA A 56 18.24 8.99 -9.01
C ALA A 56 19.69 9.47 -9.11
N LEU A 57 20.66 8.56 -8.94
CA LEU A 57 22.08 8.89 -8.95
C LEU A 57 22.62 9.10 -10.38
N LEU A 58 22.29 8.20 -11.31
CA LEU A 58 22.91 8.18 -12.64
C LEU A 58 22.18 9.09 -13.64
N VAL A 59 20.85 9.14 -13.61
CA VAL A 59 20.04 9.91 -14.58
C VAL A 59 19.78 11.30 -14.05
N TYR A 60 19.27 11.40 -12.82
CA TYR A 60 18.88 12.66 -12.21
C TYR A 60 20.02 13.39 -11.51
N LYS A 61 21.21 12.77 -11.44
CA LYS A 61 22.43 13.34 -10.83
C LYS A 61 22.19 13.87 -9.42
N MET A 62 21.30 13.20 -8.68
CA MET A 62 20.97 13.55 -7.31
C MET A 62 22.15 13.23 -6.39
N GLY A 63 22.38 14.06 -5.38
CA GLY A 63 23.43 13.80 -4.39
C GLY A 63 23.16 12.49 -3.64
N VAL A 64 24.21 11.74 -3.30
CA VAL A 64 24.07 10.47 -2.57
C VAL A 64 23.34 10.65 -1.23
N GLY A 65 23.63 11.75 -0.53
CA GLY A 65 22.94 12.09 0.71
C GLY A 65 21.43 12.27 0.53
N ASP A 66 21.01 13.04 -0.48
CA ASP A 66 19.59 13.27 -0.76
C ASP A 66 18.89 11.99 -1.24
N ALA A 67 19.56 11.14 -2.01
CA ALA A 67 19.03 9.86 -2.47
C ALA A 67 18.76 8.89 -1.32
N VAL A 68 19.72 8.75 -0.41
CA VAL A 68 19.56 7.91 0.78
C VAL A 68 18.49 8.51 1.70
N ASN A 69 18.50 9.84 1.91
CA ASN A 69 17.51 10.50 2.76
C ASN A 69 16.09 10.36 2.20
N SER A 70 15.90 10.47 0.88
CA SER A 70 14.62 10.24 0.21
C SER A 70 14.16 8.78 0.36
N GLY A 71 15.08 7.83 0.24
CA GLY A 71 14.81 6.42 0.51
C GLY A 71 14.40 6.16 1.95
N ALA A 72 15.13 6.72 2.92
CA ALA A 72 14.82 6.63 4.34
C ALA A 72 13.47 7.28 4.68
N TYR A 73 13.16 8.42 4.09
CA TYR A 73 11.86 9.07 4.20
C TYR A 73 10.74 8.17 3.65
N GLY A 74 10.95 7.52 2.52
CA GLY A 74 10.02 6.53 1.97
C GLY A 74 9.77 5.35 2.92
N ILE A 75 10.84 4.80 3.52
CA ILE A 75 10.74 3.72 4.51
C ILE A 75 9.97 4.19 5.75
N ALA A 76 10.32 5.35 6.30
CA ALA A 76 9.65 5.92 7.47
C ALA A 76 8.17 6.18 7.19
N ARG A 77 7.83 6.71 6.01
CA ARG A 77 6.43 6.93 5.60
C ARG A 77 5.68 5.62 5.42
N GLY A 78 6.29 4.60 4.82
CA GLY A 78 5.70 3.26 4.71
C GLY A 78 5.43 2.65 6.08
N PHE A 79 6.38 2.79 7.01
CA PHE A 79 6.24 2.28 8.37
C PHE A 79 5.18 3.04 9.18
N LEU A 80 5.27 4.37 9.24
CA LEU A 80 4.38 5.20 10.05
C LEU A 80 2.98 5.36 9.46
N LEU A 81 2.83 5.37 8.15
CA LEU A 81 1.53 5.57 7.52
C LEU A 81 0.83 4.24 7.23
N VAL A 82 1.52 3.27 6.65
CA VAL A 82 0.88 2.01 6.22
C VAL A 82 0.91 0.97 7.34
N LEU A 83 2.09 0.65 7.86
CA LEU A 83 2.24 -0.43 8.85
C LEU A 83 1.60 -0.05 10.19
N TRP A 84 1.81 1.19 10.66
CA TRP A 84 1.25 1.63 11.94
C TRP A 84 -0.29 1.57 11.96
N ILE A 85 -0.95 2.10 10.92
CA ILE A 85 -2.41 2.11 10.87
C ILE A 85 -2.94 0.68 10.74
N THR A 86 -2.38 -0.12 9.83
CA THR A 86 -2.78 -1.52 9.62
C THR A 86 -2.60 -2.35 10.89
N PHE A 87 -1.47 -2.20 11.58
CA PHE A 87 -1.19 -2.92 12.82
C PHE A 87 -2.21 -2.57 13.92
N ASN A 88 -2.46 -1.27 14.14
CA ASN A 88 -3.44 -0.83 15.14
C ASN A 88 -4.87 -1.27 14.76
N ALA A 89 -5.23 -1.24 13.48
CA ALA A 89 -6.54 -1.71 13.01
C ALA A 89 -6.73 -3.20 13.26
N ILE A 90 -5.74 -4.04 12.96
CA ILE A 90 -5.78 -5.49 13.25
C ILE A 90 -5.83 -5.73 14.76
N TRP A 91 -5.11 -4.94 15.56
CA TRP A 91 -5.16 -5.06 17.01
C TRP A 91 -6.56 -4.74 17.56
N ILE A 92 -7.16 -3.62 17.15
CA ILE A 92 -8.53 -3.26 17.54
C ILE A 92 -9.50 -4.35 17.07
N TYR A 93 -9.36 -4.85 15.84
CA TYR A 93 -10.17 -5.96 15.33
C TYR A 93 -10.06 -7.19 16.24
N ASN A 94 -8.85 -7.63 16.59
CA ASN A 94 -8.66 -8.78 17.48
C ASN A 94 -9.30 -8.54 18.87
N MET A 95 -9.20 -7.32 19.43
CA MET A 95 -9.91 -6.98 20.66
C MET A 95 -11.43 -7.10 20.51
N THR A 96 -12.01 -6.67 19.38
CA THR A 96 -13.46 -6.82 19.15
C THR A 96 -13.90 -8.27 18.99
N VAL A 97 -13.02 -9.13 18.47
CA VAL A 97 -13.26 -10.58 18.37
C VAL A 97 -13.21 -11.21 19.76
N ASP A 98 -12.15 -10.95 20.53
CA ASP A 98 -11.93 -11.54 21.86
C ASP A 98 -13.00 -11.10 22.88
N THR A 99 -13.47 -9.86 22.79
CA THR A 99 -14.54 -9.33 23.66
C THR A 99 -15.95 -9.74 23.23
N GLY A 100 -16.11 -10.51 22.15
CA GLY A 100 -17.40 -10.96 21.63
C GLY A 100 -18.24 -9.88 20.93
N HIS A 101 -17.75 -8.64 20.84
CA HIS A 101 -18.41 -7.55 20.12
C HIS A 101 -18.51 -7.81 18.61
N PHE A 102 -17.61 -8.62 18.05
CA PHE A 102 -17.71 -9.08 16.66
C PHE A 102 -19.00 -9.87 16.40
N ALA A 103 -19.47 -10.65 17.37
CA ALA A 103 -20.74 -11.39 17.24
C ALA A 103 -21.95 -10.43 17.19
N VAL A 104 -21.86 -9.27 17.84
CA VAL A 104 -22.87 -8.20 17.76
C VAL A 104 -22.89 -7.62 16.35
N LEU A 105 -21.72 -7.34 15.77
CA LEU A 105 -21.60 -6.82 14.41
C LEU A 105 -22.18 -7.81 13.37
N ARG A 106 -21.85 -9.10 13.47
CA ARG A 106 -22.43 -10.16 12.61
C ARG A 106 -23.95 -10.24 12.73
N ARG A 107 -24.49 -10.13 13.95
CA ARG A 107 -25.94 -10.18 14.19
C ARG A 107 -26.66 -8.96 13.61
N SER A 108 -26.00 -7.80 13.53
CA SER A 108 -26.54 -6.62 12.85
C SER A 108 -26.63 -6.82 11.33
N PHE A 109 -25.63 -7.43 10.69
CA PHE A 109 -25.69 -7.73 9.25
C PHE A 109 -26.75 -8.78 8.90
N ALA A 110 -26.88 -9.83 9.72
CA ALA A 110 -27.91 -10.86 9.52
C ALA A 110 -29.35 -10.32 9.63
N LYS A 111 -29.56 -9.17 10.29
CA LYS A 111 -30.88 -8.52 10.38
C LYS A 111 -31.26 -7.72 9.13
N ILE A 112 -30.32 -7.44 8.21
CA ILE A 112 -30.59 -6.61 7.03
C ILE A 112 -31.39 -7.39 5.99
N SER A 113 -31.03 -8.66 5.75
CA SER A 113 -31.71 -9.53 4.79
C SER A 113 -31.35 -10.99 5.08
N ASP A 114 -32.30 -11.90 4.87
CA ASP A 114 -32.06 -13.35 4.92
C ASP A 114 -31.35 -13.86 3.65
N ASP A 115 -31.25 -13.06 2.58
CA ASP A 115 -30.54 -13.43 1.35
C ASP A 115 -29.03 -13.21 1.47
N GLN A 116 -28.27 -14.30 1.41
CA GLN A 116 -26.81 -14.34 1.46
C GLN A 116 -26.14 -13.49 0.36
N ARG A 117 -26.78 -13.33 -0.80
CA ARG A 117 -26.28 -12.47 -1.90
C ARG A 117 -26.30 -11.00 -1.50
N VAL A 118 -27.38 -10.58 -0.85
CA VAL A 118 -27.53 -9.20 -0.36
C VAL A 118 -26.54 -8.94 0.76
N GLN A 119 -26.37 -9.88 1.70
CA GLN A 119 -25.36 -9.77 2.75
C GLN A 119 -23.94 -9.67 2.18
N ALA A 120 -23.61 -10.47 1.16
CA ALA A 120 -22.32 -10.44 0.52
C ALA A 120 -22.03 -9.08 -0.12
N ILE A 121 -23.01 -8.47 -0.81
CA ILE A 121 -22.86 -7.13 -1.40
C ILE A 121 -22.67 -6.07 -0.30
N VAL A 122 -23.47 -6.12 0.78
CA VAL A 122 -23.35 -5.17 1.89
C VAL A 122 -21.98 -5.26 2.57
N ILE A 123 -21.45 -6.47 2.78
CA ILE A 123 -20.13 -6.68 3.39
C ILE A 123 -19.00 -6.28 2.44
N ALA A 124 -19.03 -6.78 1.20
CA ALA A 124 -17.95 -6.55 0.24
C ALA A 124 -17.88 -5.09 -0.21
N PHE A 125 -19.04 -4.43 -0.37
CA PHE A 125 -19.11 -3.08 -0.93
C PHE A 125 -19.24 -2.02 0.16
N THR A 126 -20.32 -2.02 0.94
CA THR A 126 -20.61 -0.94 1.90
C THR A 126 -19.67 -0.98 3.10
N PHE A 127 -19.56 -2.14 3.75
CA PHE A 127 -18.67 -2.30 4.90
C PHE A 127 -17.20 -2.25 4.48
N GLY A 128 -16.84 -2.91 3.37
CA GLY A 128 -15.50 -2.83 2.78
C GLY A 128 -15.06 -1.39 2.50
N ALA A 129 -15.92 -0.58 1.87
CA ALA A 129 -15.64 0.83 1.60
C ALA A 129 -15.52 1.66 2.89
N LEU A 130 -16.38 1.41 3.89
CA LEU A 130 -16.28 2.06 5.20
C LEU A 130 -14.94 1.78 5.86
N ILE A 131 -14.50 0.52 5.87
CA ILE A 131 -13.22 0.14 6.47
C ILE A 131 -12.04 0.65 5.63
N GLU A 132 -12.15 0.73 4.30
CA GLU A 132 -11.12 1.33 3.44
C GLU A 132 -10.92 2.81 3.77
N ALA A 133 -12.01 3.54 4.01
CA ALA A 133 -11.93 4.94 4.42
C ALA A 133 -11.29 5.15 5.82
N LEU A 134 -11.41 4.17 6.72
CA LEU A 134 -10.91 4.26 8.10
C LEU A 134 -9.50 3.68 8.29
N ALA A 135 -9.21 2.54 7.67
CA ALA A 135 -7.98 1.78 7.86
C ALA A 135 -6.90 2.11 6.82
N GLY A 136 -7.31 2.61 5.64
CA GLY A 136 -6.41 2.83 4.51
C GLY A 136 -5.93 1.52 3.86
N GLY A 137 -6.00 1.46 2.54
CA GLY A 137 -5.29 0.53 1.66
C GLY A 137 -5.16 -0.93 2.09
N GLY A 138 -6.08 -1.80 1.65
CA GLY A 138 -5.85 -3.25 1.57
C GLY A 138 -6.19 -4.07 2.82
N SER A 139 -6.20 -3.47 4.00
CA SER A 139 -6.75 -4.08 5.23
C SER A 139 -8.24 -4.50 5.14
N PRO A 140 -9.13 -3.72 4.49
CA PRO A 140 -10.55 -4.06 4.40
C PRO A 140 -10.81 -5.33 3.62
N VAL A 141 -10.04 -5.55 2.55
CA VAL A 141 -10.18 -6.74 1.70
C VAL A 141 -9.99 -8.01 2.52
N ALA A 142 -9.00 -8.03 3.43
CA ALA A 142 -8.76 -9.16 4.32
C ALA A 142 -9.92 -9.39 5.30
N ILE A 143 -10.43 -8.33 5.94
CA ILE A 143 -11.52 -8.42 6.92
C ILE A 143 -12.83 -8.84 6.23
N CYS A 144 -13.17 -8.22 5.11
CA CYS A 144 -14.36 -8.56 4.33
C CYS A 144 -14.31 -10.00 3.82
N ALA A 145 -13.14 -10.48 3.36
CA ALA A 145 -12.99 -11.87 2.93
C ALA A 145 -13.29 -12.87 4.05
N VAL A 146 -12.76 -12.65 5.26
CA VAL A 146 -13.05 -13.49 6.43
C VAL A 146 -14.54 -13.46 6.79
N MET A 147 -15.18 -12.28 6.74
CA MET A 147 -16.61 -12.15 7.01
C MET A 147 -17.48 -12.86 5.98
N LEU A 148 -17.11 -12.78 4.69
CA LEU A 148 -17.80 -13.49 3.61
C LEU A 148 -17.71 -15.01 3.80
N ILE A 149 -16.52 -15.54 4.13
CA ILE A 149 -16.35 -16.96 4.45
C ILE A 149 -17.22 -17.37 5.65
N ALA A 150 -17.37 -16.48 6.64
CA ALA A 150 -18.15 -16.77 7.85
C ALA A 150 -19.68 -16.77 7.66
N ILE A 151 -20.19 -16.14 6.60
CA ILE A 151 -21.63 -16.16 6.26
C ILE A 151 -22.00 -17.29 5.28
N GLY A 152 -20.99 -18.00 4.74
CA GLY A 152 -21.13 -19.13 3.83
C GLY A 152 -20.64 -18.81 2.42
#